data_AF-A0A950QAR8-F1
#
_entry.id   AF-A0A950QAR8-F1
#
_cell.length_a   1.000
_cell.length_b   1.000
_cell.length_c   1.000
_cell.angle_alpha   90.00
_cell.angle_beta   90.00
_cell.angle_gamma   90.00
#
_symmetry.space_group_name_H-M   'P 1'
#
loop_
_entity.id
_entity.type
_entity.pdbx_description
1 polymer ?
#
loop_
_entity_poly.entity_id
_entity_poly.type
_entity_poly.pdbx_seq_one_letter_code
_entity_poly.pdbx_strand_id
1 'polypeptide(L)'
;MTIDPRTPVLVGGAQFTQRTAKTNVKESLNPIEMMAKVAQEAIAATGGKNVAQAIDTVSVVRFTADSPGDQGRLPKRTFRNPPHSLANRIGAKPRRSFYTATGGNTPQWLVNRTAEEIANGECDVALLAGAEYIASMLAAVKQGVDLGWATGPDSDPGDDPVEIGEQRPGTTDYERRHGLAFPVNVYPLFENGLRGMKRRSPADHLKWLGEFFSPFTKVASENPYSWFPTYRSPQEISTQSEKNRFVGFPYTKYLNAVIEVDMAAAVVMTSVAKARELGIPESNWVYLHGCGDAADIWNVSERVNYHSSPAIRAIAKKAFGMADLDIGDVSFIDLYSCFPSAVEIGCQEFGIATDDP
;
A
#
# COMPACT_ATOMS: atom_id res chain seq x y z
N MET A 1 -9.95 26.53 -20.58
CA MET A 1 -9.11 25.54 -21.30
C MET A 1 -9.94 24.29 -21.53
N THR A 2 -9.88 23.69 -22.71
CA THR A 2 -10.53 22.40 -22.99
C THR A 2 -9.60 21.28 -22.53
N ILE A 3 -10.03 20.48 -21.55
CA ILE A 3 -9.31 19.30 -21.05
C ILE A 3 -9.39 18.19 -22.11
N ASP A 4 -8.27 17.51 -22.39
CA ASP A 4 -8.26 16.36 -23.30
C ASP A 4 -9.29 15.32 -22.80
N PRO A 5 -10.22 14.83 -23.64
CA PRO A 5 -11.18 13.80 -23.26
C PRO A 5 -10.55 12.52 -22.67
N ARG A 6 -9.28 12.23 -22.97
CA ARG A 6 -8.52 11.09 -22.44
C ARG A 6 -7.69 11.41 -21.20
N THR A 7 -7.78 12.62 -20.64
CA THR A 7 -7.12 12.92 -19.36
C THR A 7 -7.64 11.96 -18.27
N PRO A 8 -6.74 11.25 -17.55
CA PRO A 8 -7.13 10.34 -16.48
C PRO A 8 -7.54 11.11 -15.22
N VAL A 9 -8.60 10.65 -14.56
CA VAL A 9 -9.11 11.18 -13.29
C VAL A 9 -9.44 10.04 -12.33
N LEU A 10 -9.05 10.20 -11.07
CA LEU A 10 -9.59 9.44 -9.94
C LEU A 10 -10.97 10.03 -9.61
N VAL A 11 -11.99 9.18 -9.46
CA VAL A 11 -13.38 9.64 -9.34
C VAL A 11 -14.13 9.08 -8.14
N GLY A 12 -13.53 8.13 -7.41
CA GLY A 12 -14.12 7.54 -6.22
C GLY A 12 -13.12 6.69 -5.48
N GLY A 13 -13.25 6.62 -4.15
CA GLY A 13 -12.39 5.82 -3.30
C GLY A 13 -13.10 5.40 -2.02
N ALA A 14 -12.69 4.28 -1.45
CA ALA A 14 -13.21 3.77 -0.18
C ALA A 14 -12.18 2.91 0.56
N GLN A 15 -12.38 2.79 1.87
CA GLN A 15 -11.52 2.04 2.77
C GLN A 15 -12.38 1.24 3.75
N PHE A 16 -11.87 0.08 4.18
CA PHE A 16 -12.54 -0.79 5.14
C PHE A 16 -11.53 -1.43 6.10
N THR A 17 -11.96 -1.64 7.34
CA THR A 17 -11.18 -2.32 8.36
C THR A 17 -12.11 -3.15 9.24
N GLN A 18 -11.89 -4.47 9.28
CA GLN A 18 -12.61 -5.36 10.19
C GLN A 18 -11.68 -5.80 11.31
N ARG A 19 -12.15 -5.92 12.55
CA ARG A 19 -11.30 -6.37 13.67
C ARG A 19 -11.83 -7.66 14.30
N THR A 20 -12.55 -8.45 13.49
CA THR A 20 -13.19 -9.73 13.86
C THR A 20 -12.19 -10.75 14.40
N ALA A 21 -10.94 -10.73 13.91
CA ALA A 21 -9.84 -11.53 14.45
C ALA A 21 -9.64 -11.37 15.98
N LYS A 22 -10.04 -10.21 16.55
CA LYS A 22 -9.94 -9.91 18.00
C LYS A 22 -11.22 -10.23 18.78
N THR A 23 -12.35 -10.45 18.11
CA THR A 23 -13.66 -10.57 18.74
C THR A 23 -14.35 -11.90 18.38
N ASN A 24 -14.67 -12.11 17.10
CA ASN A 24 -15.26 -13.34 16.60
C ASN A 24 -14.72 -13.65 15.19
N VAL A 25 -13.73 -14.53 15.10
CA VAL A 25 -13.04 -14.83 13.83
C VAL A 25 -13.96 -15.48 12.79
N LYS A 26 -15.03 -16.16 13.21
CA LYS A 26 -15.99 -16.82 12.29
C LYS A 26 -16.80 -15.84 11.44
N GLU A 27 -16.90 -14.59 11.87
CA GLU A 27 -17.60 -13.51 11.16
C GLU A 27 -16.68 -12.74 10.20
N SER A 28 -15.41 -13.15 10.09
CA SER A 28 -14.44 -12.45 9.24
C SER A 28 -14.81 -12.61 7.77
N LEU A 29 -15.00 -11.48 7.09
CA LEU A 29 -15.11 -11.47 5.63
C LEU A 29 -13.79 -11.96 5.05
N ASN A 30 -13.90 -12.67 3.93
CA ASN A 30 -12.74 -13.05 3.14
C ASN A 30 -12.19 -11.82 2.38
N PRO A 31 -10.94 -11.81 1.89
CA PRO A 31 -10.36 -10.65 1.22
C PRO A 31 -11.10 -10.23 -0.07
N ILE A 32 -11.74 -11.15 -0.80
CA ILE A 32 -12.59 -10.82 -1.95
C ILE A 32 -13.85 -10.08 -1.50
N GLU A 33 -14.47 -10.50 -0.41
CA GLU A 33 -15.64 -9.83 0.18
C GLU A 33 -15.28 -8.45 0.73
N MET A 34 -14.13 -8.32 1.38
CA MET A 34 -13.60 -7.02 1.84
C MET A 34 -13.37 -6.07 0.66
N MET A 35 -12.73 -6.54 -0.41
CA MET A 35 -12.53 -5.76 -1.64
C MET A 35 -13.85 -5.43 -2.34
N ALA A 36 -14.80 -6.35 -2.40
CA ALA A 36 -16.11 -6.12 -3.01
C ALA A 36 -16.87 -5.01 -2.26
N LYS A 37 -16.80 -5.00 -0.93
CA LYS A 37 -17.38 -3.94 -0.08
C LYS A 37 -16.80 -2.57 -0.44
N VAL A 38 -15.47 -2.41 -0.41
CA VAL A 38 -14.85 -1.11 -0.75
C VAL A 38 -14.99 -0.75 -2.21
N ALA A 39 -15.03 -1.72 -3.13
CA ALA A 39 -15.29 -1.46 -4.54
C ALA A 39 -16.71 -0.89 -4.76
N GLN A 40 -17.72 -1.48 -4.12
CA GLN A 40 -19.09 -0.97 -4.17
C GLN A 40 -19.21 0.44 -3.57
N GLU A 41 -18.54 0.69 -2.44
CA GLU A 41 -18.49 2.01 -1.82
C GLU A 41 -17.75 3.03 -2.69
N ALA A 42 -16.61 2.68 -3.30
CA ALA A 42 -15.87 3.55 -4.21
C ALA A 42 -16.67 3.85 -5.49
N ILE A 43 -17.37 2.86 -6.04
CA ILE A 43 -18.30 3.02 -7.17
C ILE A 43 -19.44 3.97 -6.80
N ALA A 44 -20.04 3.81 -5.61
CA ALA A 44 -21.10 4.70 -5.13
C ALA A 44 -20.58 6.13 -4.91
N ALA A 45 -19.37 6.28 -4.37
CA ALA A 45 -18.72 7.57 -4.13
C ALA A 45 -18.49 8.38 -5.41
N THR A 46 -18.44 7.72 -6.58
CA THR A 46 -18.37 8.45 -7.87
C THR A 46 -19.60 9.33 -8.12
N GLY A 47 -20.77 8.97 -7.61
CA GLY A 47 -22.04 9.62 -7.95
C GLY A 47 -22.51 9.41 -9.41
N GLY A 48 -21.79 8.59 -10.19
CA GLY A 48 -22.12 8.28 -11.58
C GLY A 48 -23.14 7.14 -11.71
N LYS A 49 -23.73 7.03 -12.91
CA LYS A 49 -24.68 5.97 -13.27
C LYS A 49 -23.98 4.83 -13.99
N ASN A 50 -24.38 3.60 -13.70
CA ASN A 50 -23.88 2.38 -14.37
C ASN A 50 -22.35 2.20 -14.37
N VAL A 51 -21.65 2.81 -13.39
CA VAL A 51 -20.19 2.78 -13.31
C VAL A 51 -19.68 1.34 -13.21
N ALA A 52 -20.32 0.49 -12.40
CA ALA A 52 -19.97 -0.93 -12.27
C ALA A 52 -20.00 -1.68 -13.61
N GLN A 53 -21.00 -1.40 -14.46
CA GLN A 53 -21.14 -2.01 -15.78
C GLN A 53 -20.14 -1.45 -16.79
N ALA A 54 -19.64 -0.23 -16.57
CA ALA A 54 -18.67 0.42 -17.43
C ALA A 54 -17.21 0.03 -17.14
N ILE A 55 -16.93 -0.59 -15.98
CA ILE A 55 -15.58 -1.08 -15.63
C ILE A 55 -15.09 -2.08 -16.68
N ASP A 56 -14.09 -1.66 -17.44
CA ASP A 56 -13.41 -2.51 -18.44
C ASP A 56 -12.13 -3.15 -17.90
N THR A 57 -11.62 -2.66 -16.78
CA THR A 57 -10.36 -3.12 -16.18
C THR A 57 -10.49 -3.27 -14.66
N VAL A 58 -10.13 -4.44 -14.14
CA VAL A 58 -10.04 -4.70 -12.68
C VAL A 58 -8.61 -5.10 -12.34
N SER A 59 -7.97 -4.37 -11.45
CA SER A 59 -6.61 -4.70 -10.98
C SER A 59 -6.59 -4.88 -9.47
N VAL A 60 -6.00 -5.98 -9.02
CA VAL A 60 -5.87 -6.30 -7.60
C VAL A 60 -4.40 -6.26 -7.18
N VAL A 61 -4.13 -5.50 -6.11
CA VAL A 61 -2.84 -5.51 -5.42
C VAL A 61 -2.64 -6.88 -4.76
N ARG A 62 -1.47 -7.48 -4.98
CA ARG A 62 -1.19 -8.83 -4.48
C ARG A 62 -1.31 -8.92 -2.97
N PHE A 63 -2.02 -9.94 -2.50
CA PHE A 63 -2.10 -10.26 -1.09
C PHE A 63 -0.72 -10.71 -0.59
N THR A 64 -0.31 -10.26 0.60
CA THR A 64 0.99 -10.69 1.14
C THR A 64 1.05 -12.21 1.28
N ALA A 65 -0.07 -12.83 1.68
CA ALA A 65 -0.19 -14.28 1.82
C ALA A 65 0.17 -15.04 0.52
N ASP A 66 -0.10 -14.46 -0.65
CA ASP A 66 0.15 -15.04 -1.98
C ASP A 66 1.53 -14.68 -2.56
N SER A 67 2.36 -13.96 -1.81
CA SER A 67 3.70 -13.56 -2.26
C SER A 67 4.63 -14.78 -2.35
N PRO A 68 5.50 -14.85 -3.37
CA PRO A 68 6.43 -15.96 -3.50
C PRO A 68 7.54 -15.94 -2.44
N GLY A 69 8.09 -17.11 -2.13
CA GLY A 69 9.25 -17.28 -1.23
C GLY A 69 8.94 -16.97 0.24
N ASP A 70 9.97 -16.60 1.00
CA ASP A 70 9.92 -16.42 2.47
C ASP A 70 8.95 -15.32 2.94
N GLN A 71 8.51 -14.43 2.03
CA GLN A 71 7.54 -13.37 2.33
C GLN A 71 6.09 -13.84 2.24
N GLY A 72 5.84 -14.92 1.51
CA GLY A 72 4.55 -15.58 1.46
C GLY A 72 4.19 -16.21 2.79
N ARG A 73 2.89 -16.34 3.05
CA ARG A 73 2.39 -17.08 4.22
C ARG A 73 1.73 -18.40 3.83
N LEU A 74 1.47 -18.60 2.54
CA LEU A 74 0.76 -19.77 2.04
C LEU A 74 1.57 -20.52 0.98
N PRO A 75 1.61 -21.87 1.05
CA PRO A 75 2.25 -22.69 0.01
C PRO A 75 1.42 -22.73 -1.29
N LYS A 76 0.12 -22.44 -1.19
CA LYS A 76 -0.83 -22.36 -2.31
C LYS A 76 -1.82 -21.23 -2.02
N ARG A 77 -2.17 -20.45 -3.05
CA ARG A 77 -3.18 -19.38 -2.94
C ARG A 77 -4.52 -19.97 -2.51
N THR A 78 -5.18 -19.30 -1.55
CA THR A 78 -6.57 -19.62 -1.19
C THR A 78 -7.53 -19.19 -2.29
N PHE A 79 -7.23 -18.08 -2.96
CA PHE A 79 -8.03 -17.51 -4.04
C PHE A 79 -7.21 -17.57 -5.33
N ARG A 80 -7.63 -18.38 -6.30
CA ARG A 80 -6.88 -18.63 -7.53
C ARG A 80 -6.71 -17.36 -8.37
N ASN A 81 -7.81 -16.62 -8.59
CA ASN A 81 -7.85 -15.41 -9.40
C ASN A 81 -8.64 -14.30 -8.69
N PRO A 82 -8.02 -13.57 -7.74
CA PRO A 82 -8.69 -12.52 -6.97
C PRO A 82 -9.36 -11.41 -7.82
N PRO A 83 -8.75 -10.91 -8.92
CA PRO A 83 -9.41 -9.97 -9.82
C PRO A 83 -10.74 -10.46 -10.40
N HIS A 84 -10.79 -11.71 -10.88
CA HIS A 84 -12.01 -12.28 -11.45
C HIS A 84 -13.07 -12.51 -10.38
N SER A 85 -12.71 -13.08 -9.22
CA SER A 85 -13.65 -13.24 -8.12
C SER A 85 -14.23 -11.89 -7.65
N LEU A 86 -13.41 -10.83 -7.62
CA LEU A 86 -13.87 -9.47 -7.33
C LEU A 86 -14.84 -8.96 -8.40
N ALA A 87 -14.51 -9.10 -9.68
CA ALA A 87 -15.38 -8.69 -10.79
C ALA A 87 -16.76 -9.35 -10.71
N ASN A 88 -16.82 -10.65 -10.39
CA ASN A 88 -18.06 -11.40 -10.20
C ASN A 88 -18.90 -10.81 -9.06
N ARG A 89 -18.29 -10.52 -7.91
CA ARG A 89 -18.98 -9.97 -6.72
C ARG A 89 -19.57 -8.57 -6.96
N ILE A 90 -18.94 -7.75 -7.80
CA ILE A 90 -19.44 -6.39 -8.11
C ILE A 90 -20.31 -6.35 -9.38
N GLY A 91 -20.51 -7.48 -10.05
CA GLY A 91 -21.27 -7.57 -11.29
C GLY A 91 -20.61 -6.86 -12.49
N ALA A 92 -19.30 -6.68 -12.45
CA ALA A 92 -18.52 -6.12 -13.55
C ALA A 92 -18.11 -7.23 -14.55
N LYS A 93 -17.92 -6.85 -15.81
CA LYS A 93 -17.42 -7.74 -16.88
C LYS A 93 -16.21 -7.12 -17.56
N PRO A 94 -15.09 -6.96 -16.83
CA PRO A 94 -13.93 -6.29 -17.37
C PRO A 94 -13.37 -7.07 -18.56
N ARG A 95 -12.87 -6.34 -19.56
CA ARG A 95 -12.08 -6.90 -20.66
C ARG A 95 -10.69 -7.34 -20.18
N ARG A 96 -10.18 -6.72 -19.11
CA ARG A 96 -8.83 -6.95 -18.57
C ARG A 96 -8.87 -7.10 -17.05
N SER A 97 -8.19 -8.11 -16.55
CA SER A 97 -8.11 -8.39 -15.11
C SER A 97 -6.67 -8.70 -14.73
N PHE A 98 -6.11 -7.94 -13.78
CA PHE A 98 -4.69 -8.02 -13.44
C PHE A 98 -4.44 -8.30 -11.96
N TYR A 99 -3.48 -9.18 -11.68
CA TYR A 99 -2.97 -9.42 -10.34
C TYR A 99 -1.50 -8.99 -10.26
N THR A 100 -1.21 -8.00 -9.44
CA THR A 100 0.09 -7.33 -9.47
C THR A 100 1.23 -8.16 -8.85
N ALA A 101 2.46 -7.66 -8.95
CA ALA A 101 3.61 -8.14 -8.22
C ALA A 101 3.57 -7.73 -6.73
N THR A 102 4.36 -8.40 -5.90
CA THR A 102 4.48 -8.07 -4.47
C THR A 102 5.25 -6.76 -4.31
N GLY A 103 4.70 -5.80 -3.57
CA GLY A 103 5.44 -4.56 -3.26
C GLY A 103 4.57 -3.51 -2.57
N GLY A 104 5.17 -2.77 -1.62
CA GLY A 104 4.51 -1.63 -0.98
C GLY A 104 4.34 -0.43 -1.92
N ASN A 105 5.12 -0.35 -2.99
CA ASN A 105 5.01 0.67 -4.03
C ASN A 105 3.89 0.37 -5.04
N THR A 106 3.46 -0.89 -5.13
CA THR A 106 2.55 -1.39 -6.16
C THR A 106 1.21 -0.63 -6.26
N PRO A 107 0.56 -0.19 -5.16
CA PRO A 107 -0.69 0.58 -5.27
C PRO A 107 -0.52 1.88 -6.06
N GLN A 108 0.52 2.67 -5.77
CA GLN A 108 0.78 3.93 -6.50
C GLN A 108 1.28 3.67 -7.92
N TRP A 109 2.15 2.66 -8.11
CA TRP A 109 2.57 2.24 -9.45
C TRP A 109 1.37 1.86 -10.33
N LEU A 110 0.37 1.19 -9.75
CA LEU A 110 -0.84 0.80 -10.45
C LEU A 110 -1.70 2.01 -10.84
N VAL A 111 -1.78 3.04 -10.00
CA VAL A 111 -2.40 4.33 -10.36
C VAL A 111 -1.66 4.99 -11.52
N ASN A 112 -0.32 5.08 -11.45
CA ASN A 112 0.50 5.69 -12.51
C ASN A 112 0.33 4.97 -13.85
N ARG A 113 0.43 3.63 -13.82
CA ARG A 113 0.23 2.78 -15.00
C ARG A 113 -1.17 2.94 -15.58
N THR A 114 -2.20 2.91 -14.74
CA THR A 114 -3.59 3.03 -15.20
C THR A 114 -3.86 4.40 -15.81
N ALA A 115 -3.27 5.47 -15.24
CA ALA A 115 -3.33 6.80 -15.82
C ALA A 115 -2.73 6.85 -17.23
N GLU A 116 -1.57 6.22 -17.45
CA GLU A 116 -0.94 6.11 -18.76
C GLU A 116 -1.79 5.29 -19.75
N GLU A 117 -2.35 4.16 -19.32
CA GLU A 117 -3.25 3.34 -20.13
C GLU A 117 -4.50 4.12 -20.58
N ILE A 118 -5.10 4.91 -19.68
CA ILE A 118 -6.26 5.77 -19.99
C ILE A 118 -5.87 6.86 -20.99
N ALA A 119 -4.74 7.55 -20.77
CA ALA A 119 -4.25 8.58 -21.69
C ALA A 119 -3.99 8.03 -23.11
N ASN A 120 -3.53 6.78 -23.19
CA ASN A 120 -3.29 6.06 -24.45
C ASN A 120 -4.55 5.46 -25.08
N GLY A 121 -5.69 5.45 -24.39
CA GLY A 121 -6.95 4.86 -24.86
C GLY A 121 -6.99 3.33 -24.77
N GLU A 122 -6.16 2.74 -23.90
CA GLU A 122 -6.14 1.30 -23.64
C GLU A 122 -7.16 0.88 -22.56
N CYS A 123 -7.59 1.85 -21.74
CA CYS A 123 -8.54 1.73 -20.63
C CYS A 123 -9.49 2.94 -20.61
N ASP A 124 -10.76 2.74 -20.28
CA ASP A 124 -11.73 3.83 -20.11
C ASP A 124 -12.21 3.96 -18.66
N VAL A 125 -12.49 2.84 -17.98
CA VAL A 125 -12.90 2.78 -16.58
C VAL A 125 -12.19 1.62 -15.88
N ALA A 126 -11.39 1.95 -14.88
CA ALA A 126 -10.63 1.00 -14.09
C ALA A 126 -11.06 1.00 -12.62
N LEU A 127 -11.14 -0.20 -12.03
CA LEU A 127 -11.21 -0.40 -10.59
C LEU A 127 -9.87 -0.97 -10.11
N LEU A 128 -9.23 -0.27 -9.17
CA LEU A 128 -8.00 -0.71 -8.52
C LEU A 128 -8.35 -1.04 -7.07
N ALA A 129 -8.04 -2.25 -6.61
CA ALA A 129 -8.38 -2.70 -5.26
C ALA A 129 -7.25 -3.48 -4.60
N GLY A 130 -7.28 -3.58 -3.28
CA GLY A 130 -6.37 -4.41 -2.52
C GLY A 130 -6.93 -4.74 -1.15
N ALA A 131 -6.47 -5.85 -0.57
CA ALA A 131 -6.78 -6.23 0.80
C ALA A 131 -5.60 -6.95 1.45
N GLU A 132 -5.52 -6.81 2.77
CA GLU A 132 -4.73 -7.66 3.65
C GLU A 132 -5.69 -8.35 4.62
N TYR A 133 -5.41 -9.61 4.96
CA TYR A 133 -6.31 -10.47 5.75
C TYR A 133 -5.55 -11.43 6.70
N ILE A 134 -4.27 -11.15 6.95
CA ILE A 134 -3.40 -12.00 7.75
C ILE A 134 -3.91 -12.13 9.20
N ALA A 135 -4.52 -11.09 9.79
CA ALA A 135 -4.99 -11.19 11.17
C ALA A 135 -6.07 -12.26 11.33
N SER A 136 -7.09 -12.25 10.48
CA SER A 136 -8.15 -13.25 10.50
C SER A 136 -7.63 -14.65 10.15
N MET A 137 -6.75 -14.75 9.16
CA MET A 137 -6.13 -16.03 8.77
C MET A 137 -5.35 -16.67 9.93
N LEU A 138 -4.48 -15.92 10.60
CA LEU A 138 -3.70 -16.43 11.73
C LEU A 138 -4.56 -16.73 12.96
N ALA A 139 -5.57 -15.90 13.22
CA ALA A 139 -6.51 -16.12 14.31
C ALA A 139 -7.30 -17.42 14.11
N ALA A 140 -7.75 -17.72 12.90
CA ALA A 140 -8.48 -18.95 12.58
C ALA A 140 -7.61 -20.20 12.77
N VAL A 141 -6.36 -20.17 12.28
CA VAL A 141 -5.39 -21.26 12.51
C VAL A 141 -5.17 -21.49 14.00
N LYS A 142 -4.92 -20.42 14.77
CA LYS A 142 -4.68 -20.52 16.22
C LYS A 142 -5.88 -21.08 16.98
N GLN A 143 -7.10 -20.79 16.52
CA GLN A 143 -8.34 -21.23 17.15
C GLN A 143 -8.85 -22.58 16.60
N GLY A 144 -8.20 -23.16 15.59
CA GLY A 144 -8.67 -24.38 14.93
C GLY A 144 -10.02 -24.21 14.22
N VAL A 145 -10.31 -23.00 13.74
CA VAL A 145 -11.55 -22.66 13.05
C VAL A 145 -11.34 -22.73 11.54
N ASP A 146 -12.20 -23.46 10.85
CA ASP A 146 -12.32 -23.39 9.39
C ASP A 146 -13.23 -22.21 9.01
N LEU A 147 -12.70 -21.30 8.18
CA LEU A 147 -13.43 -20.13 7.68
C LEU A 147 -14.21 -20.45 6.40
N GLY A 148 -14.05 -21.64 5.81
CA GLY A 148 -14.69 -22.04 4.57
C GLY A 148 -14.17 -21.29 3.33
N TRP A 149 -13.15 -20.44 3.48
CA TRP A 149 -12.65 -19.60 2.38
C TRP A 149 -12.07 -20.40 1.22
N ALA A 150 -11.40 -21.52 1.49
CA ALA A 150 -10.77 -22.35 0.46
C ALA A 150 -11.79 -23.12 -0.41
N THR A 151 -12.99 -23.36 0.10
CA THR A 151 -14.08 -24.08 -0.58
C THR A 151 -15.25 -23.16 -0.95
N GLY A 152 -15.12 -21.87 -0.66
CA GLY A 152 -16.14 -20.86 -0.93
C GLY A 152 -16.24 -20.51 -2.42
N PRO A 153 -17.30 -19.81 -2.83
CA PRO A 153 -17.56 -19.47 -4.23
C PRO A 153 -16.49 -18.56 -4.86
N ASP A 154 -15.73 -17.82 -4.04
CA ASP A 154 -14.70 -16.90 -4.53
C ASP A 154 -13.33 -17.59 -4.74
N SER A 155 -13.15 -18.84 -4.29
CA SER A 155 -11.83 -19.48 -4.24
C SER A 155 -11.29 -19.85 -5.62
N ASP A 156 -12.15 -20.28 -6.54
CA ASP A 156 -11.76 -20.67 -7.90
C ASP A 156 -12.83 -20.25 -8.93
N PRO A 157 -12.66 -19.11 -9.62
CA PRO A 157 -13.56 -18.68 -10.68
C PRO A 157 -13.28 -19.37 -12.03
N GLY A 158 -12.36 -20.35 -12.09
CA GLY A 158 -12.15 -21.24 -13.23
C GLY A 158 -10.93 -20.92 -14.12
N ASP A 159 -10.23 -19.82 -13.86
CA ASP A 159 -9.08 -19.36 -14.64
C ASP A 159 -7.97 -18.80 -13.75
N ASP A 160 -6.81 -18.50 -14.36
CA ASP A 160 -5.67 -17.89 -13.68
C ASP A 160 -5.58 -16.39 -14.02
N PRO A 161 -5.10 -15.54 -13.10
CA PRO A 161 -4.98 -14.11 -13.35
C PRO A 161 -3.87 -13.81 -14.35
N VAL A 162 -4.00 -12.69 -15.07
CA VAL A 162 -2.86 -12.09 -15.77
C VAL A 162 -2.01 -11.36 -14.75
N GLU A 163 -0.76 -11.80 -14.57
CA GLU A 163 0.16 -11.18 -13.62
C GLU A 163 0.92 -10.00 -14.24
N ILE A 164 1.03 -8.89 -13.50
CA ILE A 164 1.72 -7.67 -13.97
C ILE A 164 2.70 -7.14 -12.91
N GLY A 165 3.70 -6.39 -13.35
CA GLY A 165 4.78 -5.88 -12.51
C GLY A 165 5.98 -6.83 -12.45
N GLU A 166 7.05 -6.40 -11.79
CA GLU A 166 8.29 -7.16 -11.71
C GLU A 166 8.30 -8.04 -10.45
N GLN A 167 8.13 -9.35 -10.65
CA GLN A 167 8.36 -10.33 -9.58
C GLN A 167 9.79 -10.85 -9.64
N ARG A 168 10.57 -10.55 -8.60
CA ARG A 168 11.94 -11.06 -8.45
C ARG A 168 12.27 -11.32 -6.98
N PRO A 169 13.23 -12.21 -6.66
CA PRO A 169 13.61 -12.49 -5.28
C PRO A 169 14.05 -11.21 -4.56
N GLY A 170 13.52 -10.96 -3.36
CA GLY A 170 13.84 -9.75 -2.58
C GLY A 170 15.25 -9.72 -1.98
N THR A 171 16.00 -10.82 -2.06
CA THR A 171 17.39 -10.95 -1.56
C THR A 171 18.18 -11.94 -2.41
N THR A 172 19.51 -11.77 -2.43
CA THR A 172 20.43 -12.79 -2.92
C THR A 172 20.59 -13.94 -1.92
N ASP A 173 21.16 -15.06 -2.36
CA ASP A 173 21.54 -16.16 -1.45
C ASP A 173 22.61 -15.74 -0.43
N TYR A 174 23.44 -14.75 -0.74
CA TYR A 174 24.41 -14.20 0.20
C TYR A 174 23.72 -13.38 1.30
N GLU A 175 22.81 -12.49 0.94
CA GLU A 175 22.01 -11.70 1.87
C GLU A 175 21.13 -12.59 2.76
N ARG A 176 20.52 -13.63 2.18
CA ARG A 176 19.71 -14.62 2.90
C ARG A 176 20.51 -15.36 3.97
N ARG A 177 21.74 -15.79 3.65
CA ARG A 177 22.64 -16.46 4.62
C ARG A 177 22.97 -15.58 5.83
N HIS A 178 22.86 -14.26 5.70
CA HIS A 178 23.09 -13.30 6.79
C HIS A 178 21.78 -12.78 7.41
N GLY A 179 20.65 -13.42 7.13
CA GLY A 179 19.37 -13.11 7.77
C GLY A 179 18.64 -11.90 7.21
N LEU A 180 19.02 -11.37 6.04
CA LEU A 180 18.41 -10.17 5.45
C LEU A 180 17.08 -10.43 4.73
N ALA A 181 16.51 -11.63 4.87
CA ALA A 181 15.28 -12.00 4.18
C ALA A 181 14.07 -11.16 4.59
N PHE A 182 13.99 -10.65 5.83
CA PHE A 182 12.83 -9.89 6.31
C PHE A 182 13.13 -8.39 6.46
N PRO A 183 12.15 -7.50 6.16
CA PRO A 183 12.33 -6.05 6.29
C PRO A 183 12.79 -5.60 7.68
N VAL A 184 12.31 -6.27 8.73
CA VAL A 184 12.69 -5.98 10.13
C VAL A 184 14.18 -6.20 10.43
N ASN A 185 14.90 -6.91 9.56
CA ASN A 185 16.35 -7.11 9.65
C ASN A 185 17.12 -6.15 8.70
N VAL A 186 16.46 -5.69 7.63
CA VAL A 186 17.05 -4.82 6.61
C VAL A 186 16.99 -3.34 7.01
N TYR A 187 15.80 -2.83 7.36
CA TYR A 187 15.62 -1.41 7.67
C TYR A 187 16.41 -0.90 8.89
N PRO A 188 16.75 -1.72 9.91
CA PRO A 188 17.70 -1.30 10.94
C PRO A 188 19.11 -0.96 10.41
N LEU A 189 19.54 -1.52 9.28
CA LEU A 189 20.80 -1.15 8.62
C LEU A 189 20.72 0.28 8.07
N PHE A 190 19.59 0.63 7.44
CA PHE A 190 19.30 1.98 6.98
C PHE A 190 19.27 2.99 8.13
N GLU A 191 18.57 2.65 9.20
CA GLU A 191 18.48 3.50 10.39
C GLU A 191 19.85 3.75 11.02
N ASN A 192 20.68 2.72 11.17
CA ASN A 192 22.04 2.91 11.69
C ASN A 192 22.93 3.68 10.71
N GLY A 193 22.70 3.57 9.40
CA GLY A 193 23.34 4.41 8.38
C GLY A 193 23.00 5.88 8.58
N LEU A 194 21.72 6.22 8.76
CA LEU A 194 21.25 7.57 9.07
C LEU A 194 21.83 8.08 10.39
N ARG A 195 21.78 7.26 11.45
CA ARG A 195 22.37 7.58 12.76
C ARG A 195 23.85 7.95 12.64
N GLY A 196 24.61 7.13 11.91
CA GLY A 196 26.04 7.37 11.66
C GLY A 196 26.29 8.66 10.91
N MET A 197 25.54 8.90 9.82
CA MET A 197 25.63 10.13 9.02
C MET A 197 25.32 11.39 9.85
N LYS A 198 24.27 11.34 10.68
CA LYS A 198 23.85 12.43 11.58
C LYS A 198 24.69 12.53 12.86
N ARG A 199 25.67 11.63 13.06
CA ARG A 199 26.57 11.57 14.23
C ARG A 199 25.82 11.53 15.57
N ARG A 200 24.65 10.89 15.60
CA ARG A 200 23.83 10.76 16.83
C ARG A 200 24.36 9.60 17.67
N SER A 201 24.45 9.81 18.99
CA SER A 201 24.67 8.71 19.93
C SER A 201 23.46 7.75 19.87
N PRO A 202 23.60 6.47 20.27
CA PRO A 202 22.47 5.55 20.37
C PRO A 202 21.29 6.11 21.18
N ALA A 203 21.57 6.77 22.31
CA ALA A 203 20.54 7.34 23.18
C ALA A 203 19.82 8.53 22.53
N ASP A 204 20.58 9.47 21.94
CA ASP A 204 20.01 10.62 21.25
C ASP A 204 19.18 10.19 20.04
N HIS A 205 19.60 9.13 19.36
CA HIS A 205 18.88 8.61 18.21
C HIS A 205 17.57 7.93 18.60
N LEU A 206 17.52 7.16 19.69
CA LEU A 206 16.25 6.62 20.20
C LEU A 206 15.28 7.73 20.62
N LYS A 207 15.79 8.80 21.25
CA LYS A 207 14.99 9.98 21.56
C LYS A 207 14.41 10.61 20.27
N TRP A 208 15.26 10.83 19.26
CA TRP A 208 14.85 11.31 17.94
C TRP A 208 13.76 10.45 17.31
N LEU A 209 13.93 9.12 17.27
CA LEU A 209 12.94 8.21 16.69
C LEU A 209 11.58 8.31 17.38
N GLY A 210 11.57 8.46 18.71
CA GLY A 210 10.34 8.68 19.47
C GLY A 210 9.66 10.00 19.08
N GLU A 211 10.41 11.09 19.03
CA GLU A 211 9.90 12.42 18.66
C GLU A 211 9.39 12.46 17.22
N PHE A 212 10.12 11.84 16.29
CA PHE A 212 9.81 11.81 14.88
C PHE A 212 8.58 10.96 14.54
N PHE A 213 8.37 9.82 15.22
CA PHE A 213 7.28 8.90 14.89
C PHE A 213 6.03 9.01 15.78
N SER A 214 6.10 9.71 16.92
CA SER A 214 4.91 9.96 17.75
C SER A 214 3.78 10.71 17.02
N PRO A 215 4.04 11.75 16.21
CA PRO A 215 3.00 12.45 15.43
C PRO A 215 2.18 11.53 14.53
N PHE A 216 2.82 10.55 13.86
CA PHE A 216 2.12 9.55 13.05
C PHE A 216 1.09 8.77 13.86
N THR A 217 1.41 8.40 15.11
CA THR A 217 0.47 7.68 15.98
C THR A 217 -0.69 8.56 16.45
N LYS A 218 -0.50 9.88 16.53
CA LYS A 218 -1.56 10.83 16.85
C LYS A 218 -2.59 10.88 15.72
N VAL A 219 -2.14 11.06 14.48
CA VAL A 219 -3.01 11.01 13.29
C VAL A 219 -3.73 9.65 13.21
N ALA A 220 -3.00 8.55 13.39
CA ALA A 220 -3.61 7.21 13.40
C ALA A 220 -4.64 7.03 14.52
N SER A 221 -4.48 7.68 15.67
CA SER A 221 -5.43 7.54 16.78
C SER A 221 -6.80 8.16 16.50
N GLU A 222 -6.87 9.13 15.59
CA GLU A 222 -8.08 9.85 15.21
C GLU A 222 -8.71 9.29 13.91
N ASN A 223 -7.96 8.49 13.15
CA ASN A 223 -8.44 7.89 11.91
C ASN A 223 -9.29 6.62 12.18
N PRO A 224 -10.57 6.57 11.76
CA PRO A 224 -11.47 5.43 12.00
C PRO A 224 -11.01 4.12 11.34
N TYR A 225 -10.21 4.22 10.28
CA TYR A 225 -9.67 3.06 9.55
C TYR A 225 -8.40 2.49 10.21
N SER A 226 -7.79 3.16 11.19
CA SER A 226 -6.54 2.68 11.79
C SER A 226 -6.70 1.35 12.52
N TRP A 227 -5.89 0.35 12.20
CA TRP A 227 -5.92 -0.94 12.92
C TRP A 227 -5.70 -0.80 14.43
N PHE A 228 -4.80 0.12 14.82
CA PHE A 228 -4.50 0.50 16.20
C PHE A 228 -4.75 2.01 16.40
N PRO A 229 -5.98 2.44 16.70
CA PRO A 229 -6.30 3.84 16.93
C PRO A 229 -5.86 4.24 18.34
N THR A 230 -4.55 4.36 18.56
CA THR A 230 -3.96 4.64 19.87
C THR A 230 -2.75 5.53 19.73
N TYR A 231 -2.85 6.74 20.29
CA TYR A 231 -1.72 7.64 20.40
C TYR A 231 -0.66 7.03 21.32
N ARG A 232 0.61 7.21 20.96
CA ARG A 232 1.75 6.84 21.78
C ARG A 232 2.71 8.01 21.89
N SER A 233 3.13 8.31 23.11
CA SER A 233 4.10 9.39 23.34
C SER A 233 5.48 9.04 22.78
N PRO A 234 6.35 10.03 22.53
CA PRO A 234 7.73 9.79 22.08
C PRO A 234 8.46 8.78 22.95
N GLN A 235 8.33 8.91 24.28
CA GLN A 235 8.98 8.02 25.24
C GLN A 235 8.40 6.61 25.18
N GLU A 236 7.08 6.46 25.03
CA GLU A 236 6.45 5.14 24.94
C GLU A 236 6.93 4.38 23.69
N ILE A 237 7.04 5.06 22.56
CA ILE A 237 7.42 4.45 21.29
C ILE A 237 8.88 3.99 21.31
N SER A 238 9.82 4.79 21.81
CA SER A 238 11.25 4.47 21.71
C SER A 238 11.84 3.75 22.94
N THR A 239 11.16 3.75 24.09
CA THR A 239 11.67 3.09 25.30
C THR A 239 11.40 1.59 25.27
N GLN A 240 12.47 0.81 25.44
CA GLN A 240 12.37 -0.63 25.60
C GLN A 240 11.59 -0.98 26.87
N SER A 241 10.61 -1.87 26.74
CA SER A 241 9.88 -2.45 27.87
C SER A 241 9.44 -3.87 27.55
N GLU A 242 8.83 -4.58 28.50
CA GLU A 242 8.21 -5.89 28.26
C GLU A 242 7.16 -5.84 27.13
N LYS A 243 6.43 -4.74 27.01
CA LYS A 243 5.40 -4.53 25.97
C LYS A 243 5.97 -3.97 24.66
N ASN A 244 7.18 -3.38 24.71
CA ASN A 244 7.84 -2.70 23.61
C ASN A 244 9.32 -3.12 23.46
N ARG A 245 9.58 -4.43 23.38
CA ARG A 245 10.93 -4.97 23.17
C ARG A 245 11.55 -4.48 21.84
N PHE A 246 12.88 -4.55 21.72
CA PHE A 246 13.55 -4.46 20.43
C PHE A 246 13.13 -5.60 19.50
N VAL A 247 12.86 -5.26 18.23
CA VAL A 247 12.69 -6.23 17.14
C VAL A 247 14.00 -6.36 16.37
N GLY A 248 14.61 -5.22 16.03
CA GLY A 248 15.96 -5.12 15.49
C GLY A 248 16.48 -3.72 15.82
N PHE A 249 17.63 -3.62 16.49
CA PHE A 249 18.13 -2.33 16.97
C PHE A 249 18.37 -1.34 15.81
N PRO A 250 17.77 -0.13 15.83
CA PRO A 250 17.25 0.57 17.01
C PRO A 250 15.73 0.52 17.18
N TYR A 251 15.00 -0.25 16.37
CA TYR A 251 13.55 -0.28 16.42
C TYR A 251 13.01 -1.19 17.51
N THR A 252 12.29 -0.58 18.44
CA THR A 252 11.34 -1.23 19.33
C THR A 252 10.11 -1.69 18.54
N LYS A 253 9.29 -2.55 19.15
CA LYS A 253 8.05 -3.08 18.55
C LYS A 253 7.15 -1.98 17.96
N TYR A 254 7.01 -0.83 18.62
CA TYR A 254 6.14 0.27 18.17
C TYR A 254 6.73 1.12 17.04
N LEU A 255 8.01 0.94 16.72
CA LEU A 255 8.67 1.56 15.55
C LEU A 255 8.67 0.65 14.32
N ASN A 256 7.88 -0.44 14.34
CA ASN A 256 7.71 -1.35 13.21
C ASN A 256 6.23 -1.40 12.83
N ALA A 257 5.93 -1.34 11.53
CA ALA A 257 4.60 -1.67 11.05
C ALA A 257 4.20 -3.13 11.34
N VAL A 258 2.89 -3.36 11.44
CA VAL A 258 2.30 -4.67 11.68
C VAL A 258 1.54 -5.09 10.43
N ILE A 259 1.89 -6.27 9.90
CA ILE A 259 1.24 -6.84 8.73
C ILE A 259 0.01 -7.68 9.08
N GLU A 260 -0.14 -8.05 10.35
CA GLU A 260 -1.28 -8.78 10.90
C GLU A 260 -2.48 -7.83 11.06
N VAL A 261 -3.07 -7.45 9.93
CA VAL A 261 -4.25 -6.59 9.82
C VAL A 261 -5.25 -7.19 8.84
N ASP A 262 -6.51 -6.77 8.98
CA ASP A 262 -7.58 -7.02 8.01
C ASP A 262 -8.11 -5.68 7.49
N MET A 263 -7.57 -5.22 6.37
CA MET A 263 -7.87 -3.91 5.78
C MET A 263 -8.01 -4.02 4.27
N ALA A 264 -8.90 -3.21 3.68
CA ALA A 264 -9.08 -3.14 2.23
C ALA A 264 -9.26 -1.70 1.77
N ALA A 265 -8.91 -1.43 0.52
CA ALA A 265 -9.15 -0.15 -0.14
C ALA A 265 -9.43 -0.37 -1.63
N ALA A 266 -10.18 0.55 -2.23
CA ALA A 266 -10.38 0.60 -3.67
C ALA A 266 -10.46 2.04 -4.16
N VAL A 267 -10.04 2.26 -5.40
CA VAL A 267 -10.22 3.51 -6.15
C VAL A 267 -10.75 3.23 -7.56
N VAL A 268 -11.56 4.15 -8.07
CA VAL A 268 -12.06 4.13 -9.45
C VAL A 268 -11.35 5.23 -10.23
N MET A 269 -10.79 4.86 -11.39
CA MET A 269 -10.18 5.77 -12.34
C MET A 269 -10.91 5.72 -13.68
N THR A 270 -10.97 6.85 -14.38
CA THR A 270 -11.60 6.92 -15.70
C THR A 270 -11.01 8.04 -16.55
N SER A 271 -11.31 8.05 -17.85
CA SER A 271 -11.08 9.22 -18.71
C SER A 271 -12.11 10.32 -18.41
N VAL A 272 -11.74 11.58 -18.62
CA VAL A 272 -12.69 12.72 -18.55
C VAL A 272 -13.91 12.51 -19.44
N ALA A 273 -13.74 11.91 -20.63
CA ALA A 273 -14.84 11.54 -21.52
C ALA A 273 -15.84 10.59 -20.84
N LYS A 274 -15.35 9.51 -20.25
CA LYS A 274 -16.22 8.55 -19.57
C LYS A 274 -16.82 9.09 -18.29
N ALA A 275 -16.08 9.90 -17.52
CA ALA A 275 -16.64 10.57 -16.36
C ALA A 275 -17.89 11.39 -16.73
N ARG A 276 -17.82 12.15 -17.83
CA ARG A 276 -18.96 12.92 -18.36
C ARG A 276 -20.10 12.02 -18.84
N GLU A 277 -19.77 10.99 -19.62
CA GLU A 277 -20.77 10.04 -20.14
C GLU A 277 -21.56 9.35 -19.01
N LEU A 278 -20.86 8.95 -17.95
CA LEU A 278 -21.43 8.29 -16.78
C LEU A 278 -22.12 9.27 -15.82
N GLY A 279 -22.06 10.57 -16.10
CA GLY A 279 -22.67 11.62 -15.26
C GLY A 279 -21.99 11.78 -13.90
N ILE A 280 -20.69 11.48 -13.80
CA ILE A 280 -19.89 11.69 -12.58
C ILE A 280 -19.69 13.20 -12.39
N PRO A 281 -20.09 13.78 -11.25
CA PRO A 281 -19.90 15.21 -10.98
C PRO A 281 -18.42 15.61 -11.04
N GLU A 282 -18.10 16.73 -11.71
CA GLU A 282 -16.71 17.22 -11.82
C GLU A 282 -16.09 17.52 -10.44
N SER A 283 -16.91 17.79 -9.40
CA SER A 283 -16.47 17.96 -8.02
C SER A 283 -15.82 16.72 -7.40
N ASN A 284 -16.02 15.54 -8.02
CA ASN A 284 -15.45 14.27 -7.55
C ASN A 284 -14.16 13.92 -8.30
N TRP A 285 -13.74 14.72 -9.28
CA TRP A 285 -12.59 14.41 -10.12
C TRP A 285 -11.30 14.89 -9.47
N VAL A 286 -10.37 13.97 -9.26
CA VAL A 286 -9.01 14.25 -8.79
C VAL A 286 -8.03 13.90 -9.90
N TYR A 287 -7.24 14.88 -10.32
CA TYR A 287 -6.26 14.73 -11.40
C TYR A 287 -4.91 14.26 -10.86
N LEU A 288 -4.26 13.37 -11.60
CA LEU A 288 -2.86 13.00 -11.35
C LEU A 288 -1.94 14.01 -12.06
N HIS A 289 -1.60 15.10 -11.38
CA HIS A 289 -0.79 16.18 -11.95
C HIS A 289 0.68 15.79 -12.21
N GLY A 290 1.21 14.86 -11.43
CA GLY A 290 2.58 14.37 -11.61
C GLY A 290 2.78 13.04 -10.93
N CYS A 291 3.62 12.20 -11.53
CA CYS A 291 3.95 10.88 -10.98
C CYS A 291 5.33 10.40 -11.45
N GLY A 292 5.85 9.38 -10.78
CA GLY A 292 7.11 8.75 -11.17
C GLY A 292 7.31 7.40 -10.49
N ASP A 293 7.91 6.48 -11.24
CA ASP A 293 8.33 5.18 -10.76
C ASP A 293 9.82 5.00 -11.05
N ALA A 294 10.56 4.53 -10.05
CA ALA A 294 11.98 4.21 -10.18
C ALA A 294 12.35 3.07 -9.22
N ALA A 295 13.37 2.32 -9.59
CA ALA A 295 14.00 1.34 -8.71
C ALA A 295 15.36 1.86 -8.27
N ASP A 296 15.63 1.76 -6.97
CA ASP A 296 17.00 1.85 -6.46
C ASP A 296 17.76 0.56 -6.82
N ILE A 297 19.04 0.49 -6.45
CA ILE A 297 19.78 -0.78 -6.51
C ILE A 297 19.01 -1.81 -5.66
N TRP A 298 18.63 -2.91 -6.32
CA TRP A 298 17.69 -3.88 -5.78
C TRP A 298 18.22 -4.56 -4.53
N ASN A 299 19.46 -5.05 -4.61
CA ASN A 299 20.11 -5.73 -3.51
C ASN A 299 20.73 -4.71 -2.55
N VAL A 300 20.41 -4.86 -1.27
CA VAL A 300 20.80 -3.89 -0.24
C VAL A 300 22.30 -3.89 -0.08
N SER A 301 22.96 -5.06 -0.14
CA SER A 301 24.42 -5.16 -0.03
C SER A 301 25.20 -4.43 -1.12
N GLU A 302 24.54 -4.07 -2.22
CA GLU A 302 25.14 -3.39 -3.38
C GLU A 302 24.91 -1.88 -3.37
N ARG A 303 24.14 -1.36 -2.40
CA ARG A 303 23.89 0.07 -2.28
C ARG A 303 25.15 0.81 -1.83
N VAL A 304 25.33 2.01 -2.39
CA VAL A 304 26.47 2.89 -2.07
C VAL A 304 26.49 3.30 -0.60
N ASN A 305 25.31 3.48 0.00
CA ASN A 305 25.12 3.76 1.42
C ASN A 305 23.69 3.37 1.83
N TYR A 306 23.37 3.51 3.12
CA TYR A 306 22.04 3.20 3.66
C TYR A 306 21.28 4.43 4.19
N HIS A 307 21.63 5.64 3.75
CA HIS A 307 21.04 6.89 4.25
C HIS A 307 20.62 7.84 3.11
N SER A 308 20.44 7.31 1.91
CA SER A 308 19.96 8.05 0.74
C SER A 308 19.22 7.11 -0.21
N SER A 309 18.39 7.68 -1.08
CA SER A 309 17.80 6.94 -2.20
C SER A 309 17.77 7.81 -3.45
N PRO A 310 18.71 7.59 -4.40
CA PRO A 310 18.70 8.28 -5.68
C PRO A 310 17.42 8.07 -6.48
N ALA A 311 16.76 6.90 -6.32
CA ALA A 311 15.49 6.60 -6.96
C ALA A 311 14.37 7.52 -6.45
N ILE A 312 14.25 7.70 -5.13
CA ILE A 312 13.26 8.62 -4.54
C ILE A 312 13.50 10.06 -5.02
N ARG A 313 14.75 10.51 -5.05
CA ARG A 313 15.10 11.84 -5.58
C ARG A 313 14.67 12.02 -7.04
N ALA A 314 14.90 11.00 -7.86
CA ALA A 314 14.56 11.04 -9.28
C ALA A 314 13.05 11.11 -9.49
N ILE A 315 12.26 10.33 -8.75
CA ILE A 315 10.80 10.37 -8.87
C ILE A 315 10.21 11.66 -8.30
N ALA A 316 10.78 12.23 -7.23
CA ALA A 316 10.36 13.52 -6.69
C ALA A 316 10.52 14.62 -7.75
N LYS A 317 11.72 14.73 -8.34
CA LYS A 317 12.00 15.68 -9.42
C LYS A 317 11.07 15.49 -10.63
N LYS A 318 10.79 14.24 -11.01
CA LYS A 318 9.90 13.93 -12.13
C LYS A 318 8.46 14.34 -11.84
N ALA A 319 7.92 13.95 -10.68
CA ALA A 319 6.54 14.22 -10.31
C ALA A 319 6.28 15.73 -10.18
N PHE A 320 7.16 16.45 -9.48
CA PHE A 320 7.07 17.92 -9.37
C PHE A 320 7.22 18.61 -10.72
N GLY A 321 8.19 18.18 -11.55
CA GLY A 321 8.36 18.73 -12.89
C GLY A 321 7.18 18.47 -13.84
N MET A 322 6.45 17.36 -13.67
CA MET A 322 5.20 17.11 -14.41
C MET A 322 4.05 18.00 -13.93
N ALA A 323 3.97 18.22 -12.62
CA ALA A 323 2.92 19.03 -12.01
C ALA A 323 3.14 20.54 -12.16
N ASP A 324 4.37 20.96 -12.49
CA ASP A 324 4.82 22.37 -12.46
C ASP A 324 4.62 23.00 -11.07
N LEU A 325 4.99 22.24 -10.04
CA LEU A 325 4.87 22.60 -8.62
C LEU A 325 6.17 22.30 -7.88
N ASP A 326 6.39 22.99 -6.78
CA ASP A 326 7.45 22.70 -5.81
C ASP A 326 6.85 22.11 -4.51
N ILE A 327 7.71 21.60 -3.62
CA ILE A 327 7.25 21.04 -2.33
C ILE A 327 6.46 22.06 -1.48
N GLY A 328 6.79 23.35 -1.60
CA GLY A 328 6.08 24.42 -0.88
C GLY A 328 4.63 24.63 -1.31
N ASP A 329 4.22 24.08 -2.46
CA ASP A 329 2.84 24.15 -2.96
C ASP A 329 1.98 22.98 -2.45
N VAL A 330 2.59 21.99 -1.82
CA VAL A 330 1.91 20.77 -1.37
C VAL A 330 1.25 21.01 -0.01
N SER A 331 -0.08 20.89 0.04
CA SER A 331 -0.85 21.07 1.28
C SER A 331 -0.94 19.81 2.16
N PHE A 332 -0.80 18.62 1.57
CA PHE A 332 -0.92 17.35 2.28
C PHE A 332 0.09 16.35 1.76
N ILE A 333 0.73 15.62 2.68
CA ILE A 333 1.77 14.65 2.40
C ILE A 333 1.40 13.33 3.06
N ASP A 334 1.40 12.24 2.29
CA ASP A 334 1.40 10.87 2.80
C ASP A 334 2.71 10.20 2.35
N LEU A 335 3.62 9.98 3.31
CA LEU A 335 4.85 9.23 3.09
C LEU A 335 4.71 7.81 3.64
N TYR A 336 5.11 6.83 2.83
CA TYR A 336 5.17 5.44 3.25
C TYR A 336 6.04 5.27 4.50
N SER A 337 5.45 4.72 5.57
CA SER A 337 5.97 4.86 6.93
C SER A 337 6.12 3.54 7.71
N CYS A 338 6.41 2.42 7.02
CA CYS A 338 6.63 1.15 7.72
C CYS A 338 7.79 1.16 8.73
N PHE A 339 8.81 1.98 8.45
CA PHE A 339 9.98 2.18 9.29
C PHE A 339 10.39 3.66 9.26
N PRO A 340 10.85 4.23 10.39
CA PRO A 340 11.29 5.63 10.46
C PRO A 340 12.33 6.03 9.41
N SER A 341 13.38 5.22 9.19
CA SER A 341 14.37 5.49 8.14
C SER A 341 13.79 5.70 6.75
N ALA A 342 12.70 5.02 6.38
CA ALA A 342 12.07 5.20 5.07
C ALA A 342 11.46 6.61 4.94
N VAL A 343 10.87 7.11 6.03
CA VAL A 343 10.31 8.47 6.09
C VAL A 343 11.43 9.51 6.13
N GLU A 344 12.47 9.35 6.97
CA GLU A 344 13.57 10.32 7.04
C GLU A 344 14.33 10.42 5.70
N ILE A 345 14.54 9.29 5.01
CA ILE A 345 15.08 9.28 3.64
C ILE A 345 14.11 9.93 2.66
N GLY A 346 12.80 9.60 2.74
CA GLY A 346 11.77 10.24 1.92
C GLY A 346 11.80 11.77 2.06
N CYS A 347 11.75 12.28 3.29
CA CYS A 347 11.85 13.71 3.58
C CYS A 347 13.12 14.32 2.97
N GLN A 348 14.28 13.70 3.17
CA GLN A 348 15.55 14.17 2.62
C GLN A 348 15.52 14.28 1.09
N GLU A 349 14.99 13.26 0.40
CA GLU A 349 15.05 13.19 -1.06
C GLU A 349 13.95 14.02 -1.75
N PHE A 350 12.82 14.28 -1.07
CA PHE A 350 11.76 15.19 -1.51
C PHE A 350 11.98 16.65 -1.08
N GLY A 351 12.91 16.91 -0.16
CA GLY A 351 13.14 18.25 0.40
C GLY A 351 12.10 18.69 1.44
N ILE A 352 11.47 17.72 2.12
CA ILE A 352 10.47 17.96 3.17
C ILE A 352 11.17 18.12 4.52
N ALA A 353 10.75 19.09 5.32
CA ALA A 353 11.23 19.23 6.68
C ALA A 353 10.74 18.06 7.54
N THR A 354 11.59 17.50 8.39
CA THR A 354 11.20 16.33 9.22
C THR A 354 10.23 16.67 10.35
N ASP A 355 9.98 17.95 10.57
CA ASP A 355 9.05 18.55 11.53
C ASP A 355 7.91 19.32 10.86
N ASP A 356 7.71 19.12 9.55
CA ASP A 356 6.54 19.63 8.81
C ASP A 356 5.25 19.03 9.44
N PRO A 357 4.30 19.87 9.88
CA PRO A 357 3.20 19.48 10.78
C PRO A 357 2.20 18.45 10.27
#